data_AF-A0A5F5Y594-F1
#
_entry.id   AF-A0A5F5Y594-F1
#
_cell.length_a   1.000
_cell.length_b   1.000
_cell.length_c   1.000
_cell.angle_alpha   90.00
_cell.angle_beta   90.00
_cell.angle_gamma   90.00
#
_symmetry.space_group_name_H-M   'P 1'
#
loop_
_entity.id
_entity.type
_entity.pdbx_description
1 polymer ?
#
loop_
_entity_poly.entity_id
_entity_poly.type
_entity_poly.pdbx_seq_one_letter_code
_entity_poly.pdbx_strand_id
1 'polypeptide(L)'
;MWFYRDGAQMSWQGEHSWTGRIQTPQGPRWNKQSKLGQKHVVETFFGFDEESVDSETLSETSCNTDRTDRAPATPEEDLDDTTTREEADLRFCQLTREYQALQRAYALLQEQVGGTLDAEREARTREQLQADLLRCQAKIEDLEKLLVEKGQDSKWVEEKQLLIRTNQDLLEKIYRLEMEESQLKNEMQDAKDQNELLEFRVLELEERERRSPAFNLQISTFPENNRSALQLFCHQEGVKDVNVSELMKKLDILGDNGWLKQIEGTEAALTQKMLDLEKEKDLFSRQKGYLEEELDYRKEALDQAYLKIQELEATLYNALQQDPGRRASEALSEGQREDLQAAVEKVRRQILRQSREFDSQVLRERMELLQQAQQRIRELEGKLEVQKKHLKELEEKFLFLFLFFSLAFILWP
;
A
#
# COMPACT_ATOMS: atom_id res chain seq x y z
N MET A 1 27.51 25.47 8.01
CA MET A 1 26.06 25.80 8.16
C MET A 1 25.36 24.55 8.66
N TRP A 2 24.37 24.64 9.57
CA TRP A 2 23.70 23.48 10.14
C TRP A 2 22.33 23.28 9.49
N PHE A 3 22.04 22.06 9.06
CA PHE A 3 20.75 21.69 8.50
C PHE A 3 20.23 20.41 9.17
N TYR A 4 18.92 20.35 9.37
CA TYR A 4 18.21 19.16 9.83
C TYR A 4 17.37 18.60 8.67
N ARG A 5 17.55 17.32 8.38
CA ARG A 5 16.70 16.53 7.49
C ARG A 5 16.61 15.12 8.09
N ASP A 6 15.41 14.55 8.14
CA ASP A 6 15.14 13.17 8.57
C ASP A 6 15.81 12.76 9.90
N GLY A 7 15.79 13.67 10.89
CA GLY A 7 16.33 13.43 12.23
C GLY A 7 17.86 13.44 12.35
N ALA A 8 18.60 13.64 11.27
CA ALA A 8 20.06 13.76 11.28
C ALA A 8 20.51 15.23 11.32
N GLN A 9 21.45 15.54 12.23
CA GLN A 9 22.08 16.86 12.32
C GLN A 9 23.31 16.91 11.39
N MET A 10 23.17 17.58 10.23
CA MET A 10 24.24 17.68 9.23
C MET A 10 25.09 18.94 9.44
N SER A 11 26.42 18.76 9.41
CA SER A 11 27.42 19.82 9.48
C SER A 11 28.08 20.00 8.11
N TRP A 12 27.88 21.15 7.47
CA TRP A 12 28.64 21.49 6.26
C TRP A 12 29.99 22.11 6.64
N GLN A 13 31.07 21.37 6.38
CA GLN A 13 32.44 21.88 6.28
C GLN A 13 32.81 21.94 4.79
N GLY A 14 33.59 22.95 4.39
CA GLY A 14 33.85 23.26 2.99
C GLY A 14 34.61 22.15 2.24
N GLU A 15 34.39 22.10 0.93
CA GLU A 15 35.05 21.25 -0.06
C GLU A 15 34.89 19.72 0.17
N HIS A 16 33.84 19.20 -0.48
CA HIS A 16 33.71 17.82 -0.95
C HIS A 16 33.61 16.66 0.08
N SER A 17 33.22 16.88 1.33
CA SER A 17 32.69 15.77 2.17
C SER A 17 31.56 16.17 3.12
N TRP A 18 30.57 15.27 3.26
CA TRP A 18 29.55 15.34 4.31
C TRP A 18 29.89 14.31 5.39
N THR A 19 30.12 14.75 6.63
CA THR A 19 30.34 13.85 7.77
C THR A 19 29.11 13.79 8.67
N GLY A 20 28.31 12.73 8.50
CA GLY A 20 27.14 12.47 9.33
C GLY A 20 27.50 11.67 10.58
N ARG A 21 27.23 12.21 11.78
CA ARG A 21 27.18 11.39 13.01
C ARG A 21 25.74 10.95 13.22
N ILE A 22 25.46 9.66 13.01
CA ILE A 22 24.17 9.07 13.39
C ILE A 22 24.08 9.06 14.92
N GLN A 23 23.39 10.06 15.49
CA GLN A 23 22.83 9.92 16.83
C GLN A 23 21.61 9.02 16.70
N THR A 24 21.78 7.76 17.08
CA THR A 24 20.64 6.86 17.29
C THR A 24 19.70 7.51 18.30
N PRO A 25 18.43 7.76 17.97
CA PRO A 25 17.48 8.25 18.96
C PRO A 25 17.34 7.16 20.02
N GLN A 26 17.69 7.47 21.28
CA GLN A 26 17.21 6.65 22.39
C GLN A 26 15.70 6.87 22.47
N GLY A 27 14.94 5.99 21.82
CA GLY A 27 13.50 5.97 21.93
C GLY A 27 13.07 5.86 23.39
N PRO A 28 11.89 6.38 23.77
CA PRO A 28 11.43 6.37 25.15
C PRO A 28 11.41 4.93 25.68
N ARG A 29 12.23 4.71 26.72
CA ARG A 29 12.37 3.43 27.41
C ARG A 29 11.03 3.13 28.09
N TRP A 30 10.18 2.31 27.46
CA TRP A 30 8.91 1.87 28.02
C TRP A 30 9.15 1.14 29.33
N ASN A 31 8.97 1.87 30.43
CA ASN A 31 9.27 1.39 31.76
C ASN A 31 8.12 0.46 32.19
N LYS A 32 8.38 -0.85 32.22
CA LYS A 32 7.45 -1.85 32.75
C LYS A 32 7.26 -1.63 34.26
N GLN A 33 6.30 -0.82 34.67
CA GLN A 33 5.51 -1.05 35.89
C GLN A 33 4.38 -0.03 36.09
N SER A 34 3.15 -0.50 35.89
CA SER A 34 1.96 0.01 36.58
C SER A 34 1.14 -1.21 37.03
N LYS A 35 1.19 -1.55 38.32
CA LYS A 35 0.34 -2.60 38.89
C LYS A 35 -1.11 -2.12 38.84
N LEU A 36 -1.94 -2.69 37.95
CA LEU A 36 -3.38 -2.79 38.25
C LEU A 36 -3.61 -4.09 39.01
N GLY A 37 -4.30 -3.99 40.14
CA GLY A 37 -4.58 -5.14 40.98
C GLY A 37 -5.54 -6.11 40.29
N GLN A 38 -5.13 -7.36 40.12
CA GLN A 38 -6.04 -8.43 39.76
C GLN A 38 -7.05 -8.60 40.91
N LYS A 39 -8.31 -8.23 40.66
CA LYS A 39 -9.42 -8.78 41.41
C LYS A 39 -9.54 -10.25 41.01
N HIS A 40 -9.49 -11.16 41.98
CA HIS A 40 -9.83 -12.55 41.76
C HIS A 40 -11.25 -12.63 41.18
N VAL A 41 -11.36 -13.18 39.97
CA VAL A 41 -12.60 -13.78 39.48
C VAL A 41 -12.36 -15.28 39.54
N VAL A 42 -13.15 -15.97 40.36
CA VAL A 42 -13.13 -17.44 40.43
C VAL A 42 -14.00 -17.94 39.29
N GLU A 43 -13.38 -18.53 38.27
CA GLU A 43 -14.10 -19.26 37.23
C GLU A 43 -14.57 -20.61 37.81
N THR A 44 -15.87 -20.73 38.04
CA THR A 44 -16.49 -22.04 38.27
C THR A 44 -16.66 -22.75 36.93
N PHE A 45 -15.76 -23.69 36.65
CA PHE A 45 -15.98 -24.71 35.63
C PHE A 45 -17.21 -25.55 36.02
N PHE A 46 -18.24 -25.53 35.19
CA PHE A 46 -19.28 -26.55 35.19
C PHE A 46 -19.45 -27.03 33.75
N GLY A 47 -18.83 -28.17 33.43
CA GLY A 47 -19.00 -28.82 32.15
C GLY A 47 -20.40 -29.43 32.06
N PHE A 48 -21.11 -29.11 30.97
CA PHE A 48 -22.23 -29.90 30.50
C PHE A 48 -21.70 -30.78 29.38
N ASP A 49 -21.52 -32.07 29.67
CA ASP A 49 -21.43 -33.09 28.63
C ASP A 49 -22.86 -33.58 28.33
N GLU A 50 -23.33 -33.33 27.11
CA GLU A 50 -24.48 -34.02 26.52
C GLU A 50 -23.96 -35.26 25.78
N GLU A 51 -24.48 -36.45 26.09
CA GLU A 51 -24.82 -37.42 25.04
C GLU A 51 -25.78 -38.53 25.50
N SER A 52 -26.66 -38.92 24.58
CA SER A 52 -27.50 -40.15 24.48
C SER A 52 -27.94 -40.84 25.79
N VAL A 53 -29.24 -40.83 26.14
CA VAL A 53 -30.28 -41.66 25.49
C VAL A 53 -29.89 -43.14 25.42
N ASP A 54 -30.47 -43.93 26.32
CA ASP A 54 -31.20 -45.13 25.91
C ASP A 54 -32.39 -45.36 26.85
N SER A 55 -33.44 -45.98 26.32
CA SER A 55 -34.71 -46.22 27.03
C SER A 55 -34.68 -47.55 27.80
N GLU A 56 -35.53 -47.69 28.83
CA GLU A 56 -36.68 -48.62 28.81
C GLU A 56 -37.21 -49.02 30.21
N THR A 57 -38.54 -49.06 30.29
CA THR A 57 -39.37 -50.03 31.03
C THR A 57 -39.64 -49.96 32.56
N LEU A 58 -40.95 -49.90 32.86
CA LEU A 58 -41.71 -50.52 33.97
C LEU A 58 -41.68 -49.80 35.34
N SER A 59 -42.80 -49.23 35.83
CA SER A 59 -44.00 -49.88 36.44
C SER A 59 -43.68 -50.47 37.83
N GLU A 60 -44.47 -50.35 38.90
CA GLU A 60 -45.75 -49.70 39.24
C GLU A 60 -46.03 -50.11 40.71
N THR A 61 -46.79 -49.33 41.50
CA THR A 61 -47.45 -49.75 42.78
C THR A 61 -46.51 -50.17 43.96
N SER A 62 -46.91 -50.22 45.23
CA SER A 62 -48.18 -49.93 45.93
C SER A 62 -47.90 -49.42 47.35
N CYS A 63 -48.76 -48.54 47.89
CA CYS A 63 -48.91 -48.43 49.35
C CYS A 63 -49.55 -49.72 49.89
N ASN A 64 -49.13 -50.19 51.07
CA ASN A 64 -49.93 -51.15 51.83
C ASN A 64 -49.91 -50.79 53.31
N THR A 65 -51.09 -50.54 53.86
CA THR A 65 -51.32 -50.36 55.29
C THR A 65 -51.42 -51.71 55.97
N ASP A 66 -50.80 -51.88 57.14
CA ASP A 66 -51.45 -52.70 58.16
C ASP A 66 -51.10 -52.32 59.61
N ARG A 67 -52.15 -52.23 60.43
CA ARG A 67 -52.11 -52.41 61.88
C ARG A 67 -52.94 -53.67 62.10
N THR A 68 -52.52 -54.63 62.90
CA THR A 68 -52.87 -54.69 64.34
C THR A 68 -52.35 -56.03 64.88
N ASP A 69 -51.95 -56.13 66.16
CA ASP A 69 -52.38 -57.27 67.00
C ASP A 69 -52.16 -57.06 68.51
N ARG A 70 -52.92 -57.81 69.32
CA ARG A 70 -53.30 -57.56 70.74
C ARG A 70 -53.37 -58.91 71.49
N ALA A 71 -53.35 -59.06 72.83
CA ALA A 71 -53.25 -58.18 74.02
C ALA A 71 -52.70 -59.08 75.19
N PRO A 72 -53.21 -59.10 76.45
CA PRO A 72 -53.66 -58.03 77.37
C PRO A 72 -53.05 -58.10 78.79
N ALA A 73 -53.17 -57.01 79.57
CA ALA A 73 -53.37 -57.04 81.02
C ALA A 73 -54.12 -55.77 81.49
N THR A 74 -54.97 -55.92 82.51
CA THR A 74 -55.98 -54.97 83.06
C THR A 74 -55.45 -54.08 84.21
N PRO A 75 -56.25 -53.18 84.82
CA PRO A 75 -57.26 -52.21 84.30
C PRO A 75 -57.04 -50.76 84.86
N GLU A 76 -57.84 -49.76 84.43
CA GLU A 76 -58.55 -48.74 85.27
C GLU A 76 -58.95 -47.43 84.51
N GLU A 77 -60.01 -46.79 85.05
CA GLU A 77 -60.59 -45.44 84.80
C GLU A 77 -61.41 -45.12 83.52
N ASP A 78 -62.74 -45.03 83.71
CA ASP A 78 -63.76 -44.56 82.76
C ASP A 78 -63.79 -43.01 82.60
N LEU A 79 -62.81 -42.40 81.91
CA LEU A 79 -62.85 -40.94 81.61
C LEU A 79 -62.37 -40.49 80.22
N ASP A 80 -61.95 -41.38 79.30
CA ASP A 80 -61.23 -40.98 78.07
C ASP A 80 -61.99 -41.15 76.73
N ASP A 81 -63.20 -41.72 76.73
CA ASP A 81 -63.96 -41.95 75.48
C ASP A 81 -64.68 -40.69 74.95
N THR A 82 -65.00 -39.70 75.79
CA THR A 82 -65.64 -38.44 75.33
C THR A 82 -64.61 -37.42 74.85
N THR A 83 -63.47 -37.31 75.53
CA THR A 83 -62.34 -36.45 75.14
C THR A 83 -61.76 -36.85 73.79
N THR A 84 -61.48 -38.15 73.60
CA THR A 84 -60.96 -38.66 72.32
C THR A 84 -61.96 -38.55 71.17
N ARG A 85 -63.27 -38.67 71.45
CA ARG A 85 -64.36 -38.44 70.49
C ARG A 85 -64.43 -36.98 70.04
N GLU A 86 -64.35 -36.04 70.98
CA GLU A 86 -64.34 -34.60 70.70
C GLU A 86 -63.07 -34.16 69.95
N GLU A 87 -61.90 -34.72 70.30
CA GLU A 87 -60.66 -34.50 69.54
C GLU A 87 -60.76 -35.03 68.09
N ALA A 88 -61.38 -36.20 67.89
CA ALA A 88 -61.56 -36.77 66.55
C ALA A 88 -62.49 -35.89 65.69
N ASP A 89 -63.60 -35.40 66.25
CA ASP A 89 -64.53 -34.50 65.57
C ASP A 89 -63.88 -33.14 65.25
N LEU A 90 -63.01 -32.62 66.14
CA LEU A 90 -62.21 -31.41 65.88
C LEU A 90 -61.18 -31.62 64.75
N ARG A 91 -60.47 -32.76 64.73
CA ARG A 91 -59.53 -33.10 63.63
C ARG A 91 -60.26 -33.26 62.30
N PHE A 92 -61.43 -33.89 62.29
CA PHE A 92 -62.27 -33.99 61.08
C PHE A 92 -62.71 -32.62 60.56
N CYS A 93 -63.10 -31.71 61.46
CA CYS A 93 -63.43 -30.33 61.11
C CYS A 93 -62.21 -29.55 60.56
N GLN A 94 -61.01 -29.79 61.08
CA GLN A 94 -59.76 -29.19 60.58
C GLN A 94 -59.43 -29.72 59.18
N LEU A 95 -59.37 -31.05 58.98
CA LEU A 95 -59.12 -31.67 57.68
C LEU A 95 -60.14 -31.21 56.61
N THR A 96 -61.41 -31.05 56.98
CA THR A 96 -62.44 -30.55 56.05
C THR A 96 -62.16 -29.11 55.61
N ARG A 97 -61.68 -28.25 56.52
CA ARG A 97 -61.30 -26.86 56.19
C ARG A 97 -60.04 -26.82 55.33
N GLU A 98 -59.05 -27.66 55.63
CA GLU A 98 -57.82 -27.78 54.85
C GLU A 98 -58.09 -28.31 53.44
N TYR A 99 -58.90 -29.37 53.30
CA TYR A 99 -59.32 -29.89 52.00
C TYR A 99 -60.02 -28.82 51.15
N GLN A 100 -60.95 -28.06 51.73
CA GLN A 100 -61.58 -26.94 51.03
C GLN A 100 -60.61 -25.80 50.70
N ALA A 101 -59.63 -25.52 51.57
CA ALA A 101 -58.58 -24.54 51.28
C ALA A 101 -57.69 -25.01 50.13
N LEU A 102 -57.34 -26.30 50.09
CA LEU A 102 -56.56 -26.92 49.03
C LEU A 102 -57.32 -26.93 47.70
N GLN A 103 -58.63 -27.25 47.71
CA GLN A 103 -59.49 -27.15 46.52
C GLN A 103 -59.56 -25.71 45.98
N ARG A 104 -59.70 -24.71 46.85
CA ARG A 104 -59.67 -23.29 46.43
C ARG A 104 -58.30 -22.88 45.91
N ALA A 105 -57.21 -23.31 46.55
CA ALA A 105 -55.84 -23.05 46.10
C ALA A 105 -55.56 -23.71 44.74
N TYR A 106 -56.04 -24.94 44.53
CA TYR A 106 -55.94 -25.65 43.26
C TYR A 106 -56.76 -24.94 42.17
N ALA A 107 -57.98 -24.50 42.46
CA ALA A 107 -58.79 -23.71 41.52
C ALA A 107 -58.13 -22.37 41.15
N LEU A 108 -57.56 -21.65 42.14
CA LEU A 108 -56.84 -20.40 41.90
C LEU A 108 -55.52 -20.61 41.15
N LEU A 109 -54.83 -21.74 41.35
CA LEU A 109 -53.67 -22.12 40.53
C LEU A 109 -54.11 -22.47 39.11
N GLN A 110 -55.22 -23.19 38.92
CA GLN A 110 -55.80 -23.47 37.60
C GLN A 110 -56.20 -22.17 36.87
N GLU A 111 -56.65 -21.15 37.62
CA GLU A 111 -57.03 -19.83 37.11
C GLU A 111 -55.82 -18.94 36.80
N GLN A 112 -54.78 -18.92 37.65
CA GLN A 112 -53.55 -18.13 37.42
C GLN A 112 -52.58 -18.76 36.41
N VAL A 113 -52.48 -20.09 36.36
CA VAL A 113 -51.68 -20.81 35.35
C VAL A 113 -52.42 -20.83 33.99
N GLY A 114 -53.71 -20.49 33.99
CA GLY A 114 -54.56 -20.49 32.81
C GLY A 114 -55.09 -21.90 32.51
N GLY A 115 -56.40 -22.07 32.61
CA GLY A 115 -57.06 -23.26 32.09
C GLY A 115 -56.75 -23.38 30.60
N THR A 116 -56.11 -24.49 30.22
CA THR A 116 -55.38 -24.71 28.96
C THR A 116 -54.10 -23.88 28.82
N LEU A 117 -52.98 -24.60 28.72
CA LEU A 117 -51.87 -24.17 27.87
C LEU A 117 -52.49 -23.85 26.50
N ASP A 118 -52.35 -22.61 26.04
CA ASP A 118 -52.76 -22.23 24.70
C ASP A 118 -51.80 -22.94 23.73
N ALA A 119 -52.17 -24.15 23.35
CA ALA A 119 -51.34 -25.04 22.53
C ALA A 119 -51.04 -24.43 21.15
N GLU A 120 -51.89 -23.51 20.66
CA GLU A 120 -51.58 -22.72 19.49
C GLU A 120 -50.50 -21.67 19.77
N ARG A 121 -50.52 -20.94 20.91
CA ARG A 121 -49.41 -20.05 21.28
C ARG A 121 -48.10 -20.81 21.46
N GLU A 122 -48.14 -21.95 22.13
CA GLU A 122 -46.97 -22.82 22.30
C GLU A 122 -46.46 -23.42 20.98
N ALA A 123 -47.35 -23.76 20.04
CA ALA A 123 -46.96 -24.17 18.70
C ALA A 123 -46.32 -22.99 17.95
N ARG A 124 -46.94 -21.81 17.97
CA ARG A 124 -46.42 -20.60 17.30
C ARG A 124 -45.08 -20.14 17.88
N THR A 125 -44.83 -20.24 19.18
CA THR A 125 -43.51 -19.94 19.75
C THR A 125 -42.47 -21.01 19.39
N ARG A 126 -42.82 -22.30 19.35
CA ARG A 126 -41.94 -23.35 18.84
C ARG A 126 -41.58 -23.12 17.36
N GLU A 127 -42.56 -22.85 16.50
CA GLU A 127 -42.38 -22.54 15.08
C GLU A 127 -41.51 -21.28 14.87
N GLN A 128 -41.76 -20.21 15.64
CA GLN A 128 -40.96 -18.99 15.58
C GLN A 128 -39.50 -19.25 15.97
N LEU A 129 -39.26 -19.97 17.08
CA LEU A 129 -37.91 -20.34 17.52
C LEU A 129 -37.22 -21.24 16.49
N GLN A 130 -37.95 -22.15 15.85
CA GLN A 130 -37.42 -23.03 14.80
C GLN A 130 -37.04 -22.23 13.52
N ALA A 131 -37.85 -21.24 13.15
CA ALA A 131 -37.55 -20.34 12.03
C ALA A 131 -36.36 -19.40 12.34
N ASP A 132 -36.22 -18.93 13.57
CA ASP A 132 -35.08 -18.11 14.00
C ASP A 132 -33.79 -18.93 14.11
N LEU A 133 -33.87 -20.20 14.55
CA LEU A 133 -32.75 -21.15 14.56
C LEU A 133 -32.23 -21.39 13.14
N LEU A 134 -33.11 -21.69 12.18
CA LEU A 134 -32.74 -21.84 10.77
C LEU A 134 -32.11 -20.58 10.18
N ARG A 135 -32.63 -19.39 10.54
CA ARG A 135 -32.06 -18.10 10.10
C ARG A 135 -30.66 -17.87 10.68
N CYS A 136 -30.42 -18.27 11.93
CA CYS A 136 -29.11 -18.22 12.56
C CYS A 136 -28.13 -19.21 11.91
N GLN A 137 -28.55 -20.45 11.60
CA GLN A 137 -27.72 -21.43 10.89
C GLN A 137 -27.29 -20.94 9.52
N ALA A 138 -28.22 -20.46 8.68
CA ALA A 138 -27.88 -19.90 7.37
C ALA A 138 -26.89 -18.73 7.48
N LYS A 139 -27.03 -17.88 8.51
CA LYS A 139 -26.11 -16.77 8.77
C LYS A 139 -24.73 -17.23 9.26
N ILE A 140 -24.64 -18.36 9.98
CA ILE A 140 -23.37 -18.99 10.36
C ILE A 140 -22.67 -19.52 9.10
N GLU A 141 -23.36 -20.29 8.25
CA GLU A 141 -22.80 -20.81 7.01
C GLU A 141 -22.28 -19.69 6.07
N ASP A 142 -23.02 -18.60 5.94
CA ASP A 142 -22.59 -17.46 5.13
C ASP A 142 -21.37 -16.73 5.72
N LEU A 143 -21.30 -16.62 7.06
CA LEU A 143 -20.12 -16.09 7.74
C LEU A 143 -18.91 -17.02 7.59
N GLU A 144 -19.10 -18.34 7.66
CA GLU A 144 -18.04 -19.34 7.44
C GLU A 144 -17.50 -19.28 6.02
N LYS A 145 -18.37 -19.21 5.00
CA LYS A 145 -17.96 -19.00 3.59
C LYS A 145 -17.14 -17.72 3.43
N LEU A 146 -17.61 -16.60 3.98
CA LEU A 146 -16.88 -15.32 3.97
C LEU A 146 -15.53 -15.41 4.70
N LEU A 147 -15.41 -16.22 5.75
CA LEU A 147 -14.18 -16.43 6.50
C LEU A 147 -13.17 -17.27 5.70
N VAL A 148 -13.64 -18.30 5.00
CA VAL A 148 -12.83 -19.11 4.06
C VAL A 148 -12.36 -18.27 2.87
N GLU A 149 -13.22 -17.43 2.29
CA GLU A 149 -12.84 -16.49 1.21
C GLU A 149 -11.80 -15.48 1.69
N LYS A 150 -11.95 -14.90 2.89
CA LYS A 150 -10.92 -14.04 3.51
C LYS A 150 -9.60 -14.77 3.81
N GLY A 151 -9.62 -16.09 3.91
CA GLY A 151 -8.43 -16.92 4.09
C GLY A 151 -7.59 -17.10 2.82
N GLN A 152 -8.06 -16.68 1.64
CA GLN A 152 -7.36 -16.89 0.35
C GLN A 152 -6.23 -15.91 0.05
N ASP A 153 -5.77 -15.14 1.04
CA ASP A 153 -4.67 -14.17 0.92
C ASP A 153 -3.29 -14.81 0.59
N SER A 154 -3.20 -16.14 0.42
CA SER A 154 -1.94 -16.85 0.10
C SER A 154 -1.28 -16.32 -1.18
N LYS A 155 -2.07 -16.02 -2.22
CA LYS A 155 -1.54 -15.44 -3.47
C LYS A 155 -0.95 -14.05 -3.26
N TRP A 156 -1.62 -13.21 -2.47
CA TRP A 156 -1.11 -11.88 -2.14
C TRP A 156 0.17 -11.95 -1.30
N VAL A 157 0.24 -12.90 -0.36
CA VAL A 157 1.47 -13.18 0.41
C VAL A 157 2.60 -13.66 -0.50
N GLU A 158 2.34 -14.57 -1.44
CA GLU A 158 3.32 -15.06 -2.42
C GLU A 158 3.83 -13.94 -3.36
N GLU A 159 2.93 -13.13 -3.91
CA GLU A 159 3.26 -11.97 -4.77
C GLU A 159 4.06 -10.93 -4.00
N LYS A 160 3.66 -10.60 -2.76
CA LYS A 160 4.41 -9.71 -1.87
C LYS A 160 5.81 -10.25 -1.56
N GLN A 161 5.94 -11.55 -1.30
CA GLN A 161 7.23 -12.18 -1.03
C GLN A 161 8.13 -12.20 -2.27
N LEU A 162 7.56 -12.35 -3.47
CA LEU A 162 8.28 -12.23 -4.74
C LEU A 162 8.77 -10.79 -4.97
N LEU A 163 7.89 -9.79 -4.78
CA LEU A 163 8.21 -8.37 -4.91
C LEU A 163 9.33 -7.91 -3.96
N ILE A 164 9.39 -8.48 -2.74
CA ILE A 164 10.48 -8.21 -1.79
C ILE A 164 11.82 -8.73 -2.34
N ARG A 165 11.86 -9.96 -2.88
CA ARG A 165 13.09 -10.52 -3.48
C ARG A 165 13.55 -9.70 -4.68
N THR A 166 12.64 -9.38 -5.61
CA THR A 166 13.00 -8.60 -6.81
C THR A 166 13.47 -7.19 -6.45
N ASN A 167 12.93 -6.58 -5.39
CA ASN A 167 13.45 -5.29 -4.89
C ASN A 167 14.86 -5.42 -4.29
N GLN A 168 15.19 -6.52 -3.61
CA GLN A 168 16.54 -6.77 -3.13
C GLN A 168 17.54 -6.92 -4.29
N ASP A 169 17.19 -7.72 -5.32
CA ASP A 169 18.01 -7.87 -6.53
C ASP A 169 18.24 -6.54 -7.25
N LEU A 170 17.20 -5.69 -7.31
CA LEU A 170 17.27 -4.35 -7.90
C LEU A 170 18.14 -3.39 -7.07
N LEU A 171 18.03 -3.42 -5.73
CA LEU A 171 18.88 -2.61 -4.85
C LEU A 171 20.36 -2.99 -4.99
N GLU A 172 20.69 -4.29 -5.03
CA GLU A 172 22.06 -4.75 -5.28
C GLU A 172 22.57 -4.35 -6.67
N LYS A 173 21.69 -4.33 -7.68
CA LYS A 173 22.04 -3.87 -9.03
C LYS A 173 22.26 -2.36 -9.09
N ILE A 174 21.43 -1.56 -8.42
CA ILE A 174 21.62 -0.11 -8.29
C ILE A 174 22.95 0.17 -7.61
N TYR A 175 23.24 -0.47 -6.47
CA TYR A 175 24.49 -0.27 -5.74
C TYR A 175 25.74 -0.59 -6.59
N ARG A 176 25.72 -1.66 -7.40
CA ARG A 176 26.81 -1.92 -8.36
C ARG A 176 26.96 -0.81 -9.40
N LEU A 177 25.86 -0.35 -9.98
CA LEU A 177 25.87 0.73 -10.98
C LEU A 177 26.35 2.05 -10.39
N GLU A 178 26.03 2.36 -9.13
CA GLU A 178 26.56 3.54 -8.41
C GLU A 178 28.08 3.46 -8.19
N MET A 179 28.63 2.26 -7.93
CA MET A 179 30.07 2.05 -7.83
C MET A 179 30.76 2.17 -9.20
N GLU A 180 30.17 1.60 -10.25
CA GLU A 180 30.65 1.75 -11.65
C GLU A 180 30.62 3.22 -12.10
N GLU A 181 29.54 3.96 -11.81
CA GLU A 181 29.43 5.39 -12.08
C GLU A 181 30.49 6.20 -11.32
N SER A 182 30.73 5.89 -10.05
CA SER A 182 31.77 6.55 -9.26
C SER A 182 33.17 6.26 -9.78
N GLN A 183 33.43 5.06 -10.31
CA GLN A 183 34.71 4.73 -10.93
C GLN A 183 34.89 5.49 -12.25
N LEU A 184 33.90 5.47 -13.14
CA LEU A 184 33.93 6.19 -14.41
C LEU A 184 34.09 7.70 -14.23
N LYS A 185 33.51 8.29 -13.18
CA LYS A 185 33.73 9.71 -12.82
C LYS A 185 35.19 10.02 -12.47
N ASN A 186 35.85 9.12 -11.74
CA ASN A 186 37.28 9.28 -11.41
C ASN A 186 38.14 9.15 -12.67
N GLU A 187 37.91 8.12 -13.49
CA GLU A 187 38.62 7.92 -14.77
C GLU A 187 38.42 9.11 -15.74
N MET A 188 37.23 9.69 -15.78
CA MET A 188 36.94 10.92 -16.54
C MET A 188 37.70 12.14 -16.00
N GLN A 189 37.84 12.28 -14.68
CA GLN A 189 38.61 13.37 -14.09
C GLN A 189 40.11 13.19 -14.36
N ASP A 190 40.65 11.98 -14.21
CA ASP A 190 42.05 11.66 -14.54
C ASP A 190 42.36 11.96 -16.01
N ALA A 191 41.44 11.62 -16.92
CA ALA A 191 41.56 11.93 -18.35
C ALA A 191 41.50 13.45 -18.63
N LYS A 192 40.69 14.19 -17.87
CA LYS A 192 40.61 15.65 -17.97
C LYS A 192 41.90 16.32 -17.50
N ASP A 193 42.43 15.92 -16.35
CA ASP A 193 43.68 16.44 -15.80
C ASP A 193 44.88 16.14 -16.74
N GLN A 194 44.87 14.97 -17.38
CA GLN A 194 45.84 14.65 -18.45
C GLN A 194 45.69 15.55 -19.68
N ASN A 195 44.45 15.88 -20.09
CA ASN A 195 44.23 16.76 -21.23
C ASN A 195 44.65 18.20 -20.93
N GLU A 196 44.36 18.73 -19.74
CA GLU A 196 44.86 20.03 -19.27
C GLU A 196 46.41 20.06 -19.28
N LEU A 197 47.07 18.99 -18.83
CA LEU A 197 48.54 18.86 -18.92
C LEU A 197 49.06 18.84 -20.37
N LEU A 198 48.35 18.20 -21.30
CA LEU A 198 48.70 18.20 -22.72
C LEU A 198 48.52 19.59 -23.35
N GLU A 199 47.46 20.32 -23.01
CA GLU A 199 47.27 21.71 -23.45
C GLU A 199 48.44 22.60 -23.00
N PHE A 200 48.85 22.53 -21.72
CA PHE A 200 50.04 23.24 -21.25
C PHE A 200 51.31 22.84 -22.02
N ARG A 201 51.47 21.56 -22.36
CA ARG A 201 52.62 21.07 -23.12
C ARG A 201 52.62 21.54 -24.57
N VAL A 202 51.45 21.63 -25.21
CA VAL A 202 51.31 22.22 -26.56
C VAL A 202 51.70 23.69 -26.54
N LEU A 203 51.16 24.49 -25.61
CA LEU A 203 51.51 25.91 -25.46
C LEU A 203 53.02 26.11 -25.19
N GLU A 204 53.65 25.23 -24.41
CA GLU A 204 55.09 25.25 -24.16
C GLU A 204 55.94 24.90 -25.41
N LEU A 205 55.40 24.08 -26.32
CA LEU A 205 56.03 23.75 -27.59
C LEU A 205 55.85 24.89 -28.62
N GLU A 206 54.67 25.48 -28.71
CA GLU A 206 54.38 26.64 -29.56
C GLU A 206 55.24 27.86 -29.19
N GLU A 207 55.40 28.17 -27.90
CA GLU A 207 56.26 29.26 -27.46
C GLU A 207 57.75 28.93 -27.66
N ARG A 208 58.14 27.65 -27.62
CA ARG A 208 59.50 27.23 -28.05
C ARG A 208 59.71 27.38 -29.55
N GLU A 209 58.71 27.10 -30.38
CA GLU A 209 58.76 27.33 -31.81
C GLU A 209 58.90 28.84 -32.10
N ARG A 210 58.08 29.68 -31.45
CA ARG A 210 58.16 31.15 -31.55
C ARG A 210 59.50 31.75 -31.11
N ARG A 211 60.15 31.15 -30.11
CA ARG A 211 61.45 31.60 -29.58
C ARG A 211 62.65 30.94 -30.25
N SER A 212 62.43 29.88 -31.03
CA SER A 212 63.50 29.33 -31.86
C SER A 212 63.94 30.39 -32.86
N PRO A 213 65.26 30.58 -33.07
CA PRO A 213 65.68 31.39 -34.20
C PRO A 213 65.10 30.74 -35.45
N ALA A 214 64.29 31.48 -36.20
CA ALA A 214 63.57 30.96 -37.34
C ALA A 214 64.49 30.08 -38.18
N PHE A 215 64.09 28.83 -38.42
CA PHE A 215 64.87 27.91 -39.23
C PHE A 215 65.08 28.60 -40.58
N ASN A 216 66.32 29.05 -40.83
CA ASN A 216 66.62 29.98 -41.91
C ASN A 216 66.63 29.23 -43.24
N LEU A 217 65.46 28.77 -43.66
CA LEU A 217 65.11 28.64 -45.06
C LEU A 217 65.23 30.04 -45.65
N GLN A 218 66.41 30.34 -46.16
CA GLN A 218 66.62 31.44 -47.07
C GLN A 218 65.74 31.18 -48.28
N ILE A 219 64.53 31.74 -48.27
CA ILE A 219 63.69 31.88 -49.45
C ILE A 219 64.38 32.95 -50.31
N SER A 220 65.51 32.57 -50.92
CA SER A 220 66.12 33.35 -51.98
C SER A 220 65.07 33.54 -53.05
N THR A 221 64.83 34.78 -53.46
CA THR A 221 63.91 35.15 -54.54
C THR A 221 64.03 34.18 -55.71
N PHE A 222 62.95 33.45 -55.99
CA PHE A 222 62.92 32.30 -56.89
C PHE A 222 63.49 32.64 -58.28
N PRO A 223 64.55 31.98 -58.75
CA PRO A 223 64.98 32.09 -60.14
C PRO A 223 64.13 31.17 -61.02
N GLU A 224 63.03 31.72 -61.55
CA GLU A 224 62.27 31.31 -62.78
C GLU A 224 61.94 29.83 -63.02
N ASN A 225 62.15 28.94 -62.05
CA ASN A 225 61.80 27.52 -62.12
C ASN A 225 60.51 27.24 -61.34
N ASN A 226 59.49 26.75 -62.04
CA ASN A 226 58.13 26.49 -61.56
C ASN A 226 58.04 25.32 -60.54
N ARG A 227 58.74 25.39 -59.42
CA ARG A 227 58.67 24.40 -58.33
C ARG A 227 58.23 25.05 -57.02
N SER A 228 57.18 24.49 -56.40
CA SER A 228 56.69 24.99 -55.11
C SER A 228 57.65 24.63 -53.97
N ALA A 229 57.53 25.33 -52.83
CA ALA A 229 58.33 25.04 -51.63
C ALA A 229 58.20 23.56 -51.19
N LEU A 230 57.00 22.98 -51.30
CA LEU A 230 56.74 21.55 -51.02
C LEU A 230 57.53 20.64 -51.98
N GLN A 231 57.49 20.93 -53.29
CA GLN A 231 58.25 20.18 -54.31
C GLN A 231 59.76 20.26 -54.08
N LEU A 232 60.27 21.41 -53.64
CA LEU A 232 61.69 21.58 -53.31
C LEU A 232 62.09 20.75 -52.09
N PHE A 233 61.26 20.76 -51.03
CA PHE A 233 61.52 19.98 -49.82
C PHE A 233 61.46 18.47 -50.10
N CYS A 234 60.42 17.99 -50.80
CA CYS A 234 60.34 16.58 -51.20
C CYS A 234 61.51 16.15 -52.09
N HIS A 235 62.02 17.03 -52.96
CA HIS A 235 63.19 16.72 -53.80
C HIS A 235 64.50 16.61 -52.99
N GLN A 236 64.62 17.33 -51.87
CA GLN A 236 65.74 17.19 -50.92
C GLN A 236 65.67 15.84 -50.18
N GLU A 237 64.47 15.41 -49.80
CA GLU A 237 64.17 14.05 -49.27
C GLU A 237 64.20 12.95 -50.35
N GLY A 238 64.66 13.25 -51.57
CA GLY A 238 64.83 12.28 -52.66
C GLY A 238 63.56 11.96 -53.47
N VAL A 239 62.40 12.50 -53.12
CA VAL A 239 61.11 12.30 -53.79
C VAL A 239 60.94 13.33 -54.92
N LYS A 240 61.16 12.90 -56.17
CA LYS A 240 61.35 13.83 -57.30
C LYS A 240 60.08 14.17 -58.08
N ASP A 241 59.04 13.34 -58.01
CA ASP A 241 57.86 13.40 -58.88
C ASP A 241 56.58 13.84 -58.14
N VAL A 242 56.71 14.81 -57.22
CA VAL A 242 55.56 15.35 -56.47
C VAL A 242 54.70 16.24 -57.35
N ASN A 243 53.55 15.74 -57.80
CA ASN A 243 52.55 16.53 -58.53
C ASN A 243 51.61 17.27 -57.57
N VAL A 244 51.88 18.56 -57.37
CA VAL A 244 51.12 19.44 -56.46
C VAL A 244 49.64 19.51 -56.84
N SER A 245 49.31 19.59 -58.13
CA SER A 245 47.92 19.64 -58.59
C SER A 245 47.15 18.34 -58.34
N GLU A 246 47.83 17.19 -58.39
CA GLU A 246 47.22 15.90 -58.05
C GLU A 246 47.02 15.75 -56.54
N LEU A 247 47.97 16.24 -55.72
CA LEU A 247 47.82 16.28 -54.26
C LEU A 247 46.68 17.19 -53.83
N MET A 248 46.57 18.40 -54.39
CA MET A 248 45.43 19.28 -54.17
C MET A 248 44.11 18.60 -54.56
N LYS A 249 44.05 17.99 -55.75
CA LYS A 249 42.84 17.28 -56.18
C LYS A 249 42.47 16.11 -55.25
N LYS A 250 43.45 15.38 -54.71
CA LYS A 250 43.21 14.34 -53.69
C LYS A 250 42.72 14.94 -52.37
N LEU A 251 43.25 16.08 -51.95
CA LEU A 251 42.82 16.79 -50.75
C LEU A 251 41.40 17.36 -50.89
N ASP A 252 41.06 17.93 -52.06
CA ASP A 252 39.71 18.42 -52.38
C ASP A 252 38.70 17.26 -52.37
N ILE A 253 39.03 16.12 -53.00
CA ILE A 253 38.19 14.90 -52.93
C ILE A 253 38.04 14.42 -51.47
N LEU A 254 39.09 14.51 -50.66
CA LEU A 254 39.03 14.13 -49.25
C LEU A 254 38.21 15.11 -48.39
N GLY A 255 38.17 16.40 -48.74
CA GLY A 255 37.34 17.42 -48.10
C GLY A 255 35.86 17.35 -48.53
N ASP A 256 35.61 17.04 -49.81
CA ASP A 256 34.25 16.82 -50.33
C ASP A 256 33.70 15.41 -50.07
N ASN A 257 34.47 14.55 -49.39
CA ASN A 257 34.03 13.22 -48.95
C ASN A 257 32.65 13.30 -48.28
N GLY A 258 31.65 12.63 -48.84
CA GLY A 258 30.31 12.56 -48.26
C GLY A 258 30.28 12.01 -46.83
N TRP A 259 31.31 11.24 -46.44
CA TRP A 259 31.54 10.78 -45.07
C TRP A 259 31.74 11.92 -44.06
N LEU A 260 32.40 13.01 -44.44
CA LEU A 260 32.69 14.13 -43.55
C LEU A 260 31.42 14.95 -43.29
N LYS A 261 30.66 15.25 -44.35
CA LYS A 261 29.31 15.84 -44.28
C LYS A 261 28.30 14.95 -43.56
N GLN A 262 28.47 13.62 -43.62
CA GLN A 262 27.66 12.68 -42.86
C GLN A 262 27.98 12.73 -41.36
N ILE A 263 29.26 12.83 -40.97
CA ILE A 263 29.67 13.02 -39.58
C ILE A 263 29.08 14.33 -39.03
N GLU A 264 29.28 15.46 -39.72
CA GLU A 264 28.73 16.77 -39.36
C GLU A 264 27.20 16.71 -39.19
N GLY A 265 26.50 16.03 -40.11
CA GLY A 265 25.05 15.80 -40.02
C GLY A 265 24.63 14.96 -38.81
N THR A 266 25.42 13.94 -38.43
CA THR A 266 25.16 13.14 -37.22
C THR A 266 25.46 13.91 -35.94
N GLU A 267 26.49 14.75 -35.92
CA GLU A 267 26.85 15.61 -34.79
C GLU A 267 25.76 16.66 -34.52
N ALA A 268 25.26 17.32 -35.57
CA ALA A 268 24.12 18.23 -35.46
C ALA A 268 22.85 17.51 -34.94
N ALA A 269 22.57 16.30 -35.42
CA ALA A 269 21.41 15.51 -34.97
C ALA A 269 21.54 15.04 -33.50
N LEU A 270 22.74 14.70 -33.04
CA LEU A 270 23.02 14.38 -31.64
C LEU A 270 22.89 15.61 -30.75
N THR A 271 23.41 16.75 -31.19
CA THR A 271 23.32 18.04 -30.47
C THR A 271 21.86 18.47 -30.30
N GLN A 272 21.04 18.33 -31.34
CA GLN A 272 19.59 18.58 -31.28
C GLN A 272 18.89 17.65 -30.27
N LYS A 273 19.22 16.34 -30.28
CA LYS A 273 18.68 15.38 -29.29
C LYS A 273 19.07 15.73 -27.86
N MET A 274 20.30 16.17 -27.61
CA MET A 274 20.72 16.63 -26.27
C MET A 274 19.88 17.82 -25.79
N LEU A 275 19.68 18.82 -26.66
CA LEU A 275 18.84 19.99 -26.35
C LEU A 275 17.38 19.64 -26.07
N ASP A 276 16.82 18.65 -26.77
CA ASP A 276 15.44 18.23 -26.56
C ASP A 276 15.29 17.37 -25.28
N LEU A 277 16.26 16.49 -24.97
CA LEU A 277 16.33 15.79 -23.69
C LEU A 277 16.47 16.75 -22.50
N GLU A 278 17.23 17.83 -22.64
CA GLU A 278 17.38 18.85 -21.59
C GLU A 278 16.04 19.58 -21.33
N LYS A 279 15.29 19.92 -22.38
CA LYS A 279 13.93 20.49 -22.24
C LYS A 279 12.95 19.50 -21.59
N GLU A 280 13.01 18.22 -21.95
CA GLU A 280 12.16 17.20 -21.33
C GLU A 280 12.50 17.01 -19.84
N LYS A 281 13.78 16.95 -19.50
CA LYS A 281 14.29 16.93 -18.11
C LYS A 281 13.81 18.14 -17.30
N ASP A 282 13.83 19.34 -17.88
CA ASP A 282 13.30 20.56 -17.24
C ASP A 282 11.78 20.47 -17.02
N LEU A 283 11.04 19.93 -18.00
CA LEU A 283 9.59 19.72 -17.88
C LEU A 283 9.26 18.72 -16.76
N PHE A 284 9.96 17.58 -16.73
CA PHE A 284 9.83 16.58 -15.67
C PHE A 284 10.20 17.14 -14.30
N SER A 285 11.23 17.99 -14.21
CA SER A 285 11.65 18.63 -12.96
C SER A 285 10.58 19.59 -12.43
N ARG A 286 9.90 20.34 -13.30
CA ARG A 286 8.76 21.20 -12.93
C ARG A 286 7.54 20.37 -12.51
N GLN A 287 7.20 19.32 -13.26
CA GLN A 287 6.10 18.41 -12.90
C GLN A 287 6.34 17.74 -11.54
N LYS A 288 7.58 17.32 -11.26
CA LYS A 288 7.98 16.80 -9.96
C LYS A 288 7.77 17.86 -8.86
N GLY A 289 8.21 19.10 -9.07
CA GLY A 289 8.00 20.19 -8.11
C GLY A 289 6.53 20.41 -7.75
N TYR A 290 5.64 20.48 -8.75
CA TYR A 290 4.19 20.60 -8.50
C TYR A 290 3.60 19.41 -7.72
N LEU A 291 4.13 18.19 -7.93
CA LEU A 291 3.70 17.01 -7.17
C LEU A 291 4.22 17.03 -5.73
N GLU A 292 5.41 17.57 -5.48
CA GLU A 292 5.95 17.77 -4.13
C GLU A 292 5.14 18.84 -3.38
N GLU A 293 4.85 19.98 -4.01
CA GLU A 293 4.01 21.07 -3.45
C GLU A 293 2.60 20.58 -3.08
N GLU A 294 1.91 19.87 -4.00
CA GLU A 294 0.57 19.32 -3.74
C GLU A 294 0.59 18.24 -2.63
N LEU A 295 1.68 17.49 -2.51
CA LEU A 295 1.83 16.46 -1.48
C LEU A 295 2.08 17.08 -0.10
N ASP A 296 2.82 18.19 -0.02
CA ASP A 296 2.98 18.97 1.21
C ASP A 296 1.70 19.71 1.60
N TYR A 297 0.94 20.27 0.65
CA TYR A 297 -0.39 20.83 0.93
C TYR A 297 -1.35 19.79 1.53
N ARG A 298 -1.33 18.55 1.02
CA ARG A 298 -2.15 17.47 1.57
C ARG A 298 -1.71 17.02 2.96
N LYS A 299 -0.41 17.04 3.27
CA LYS A 299 0.07 16.79 4.65
C LYS A 299 -0.45 17.89 5.58
N GLU A 300 -0.31 19.16 5.20
CA GLU A 300 -0.75 20.28 6.03
C GLU A 300 -2.28 20.23 6.28
N ALA A 301 -3.07 19.95 5.25
CA ALA A 301 -4.52 19.76 5.39
C ALA A 301 -4.89 18.56 6.31
N LEU A 302 -4.11 17.47 6.25
CA LEU A 302 -4.28 16.31 7.12
C LEU A 302 -3.91 16.64 8.58
N ASP A 303 -2.81 17.34 8.80
CA ASP A 303 -2.35 17.77 10.12
C ASP A 303 -3.34 18.76 10.75
N GLN A 304 -3.87 19.72 9.97
CA GLN A 304 -4.95 20.61 10.39
C GLN A 304 -6.23 19.82 10.78
N ALA A 305 -6.59 18.78 10.02
CA ALA A 305 -7.73 17.93 10.35
C ALA A 305 -7.50 17.12 11.64
N TYR A 306 -6.31 16.54 11.85
CA TYR A 306 -5.94 15.87 13.09
C TYR A 306 -5.98 16.81 14.30
N LEU A 307 -5.45 18.02 14.15
CA LEU A 307 -5.44 19.02 15.22
C LEU A 307 -6.88 19.46 15.55
N LYS A 308 -7.76 19.60 14.55
CA LYS A 308 -9.18 19.87 14.75
C LYS A 308 -9.92 18.72 15.45
N ILE A 309 -9.58 17.46 15.14
CA ILE A 309 -10.12 16.29 15.84
C ILE A 309 -9.69 16.34 17.31
N GLN A 310 -8.41 16.57 17.61
CA GLN A 310 -7.92 16.68 18.99
C GLN A 310 -8.56 17.84 19.76
N GLU A 311 -8.78 19.01 19.14
CA GLU A 311 -9.52 20.12 19.76
C GLU A 311 -10.96 19.72 20.13
N LEU A 312 -11.66 19.01 19.23
CA LEU A 312 -13.02 18.55 19.44
C LEU A 312 -13.09 17.45 20.51
N GLU A 313 -12.14 16.50 20.52
CA GLU A 313 -11.99 15.48 21.56
C GLU A 313 -11.72 16.12 22.93
N ALA A 314 -10.79 17.07 23.02
CA ALA A 314 -10.51 17.80 24.25
C ALA A 314 -11.72 18.62 24.74
N THR A 315 -12.45 19.24 23.81
CA THR A 315 -13.70 19.98 24.12
C THR A 315 -14.79 19.04 24.66
N LEU A 316 -14.96 17.86 24.04
CA LEU A 316 -15.87 16.82 24.52
C LEU A 316 -15.46 16.28 25.90
N TYR A 317 -14.17 15.99 26.11
CA TYR A 317 -13.65 15.54 27.41
C TYR A 317 -13.90 16.58 28.50
N ASN A 318 -13.65 17.87 28.22
CA ASN A 318 -13.90 18.95 29.17
C ASN A 318 -15.40 19.13 29.47
N ALA A 319 -16.27 19.04 28.45
CA ALA A 319 -17.72 19.09 28.62
C ALA A 319 -18.25 17.91 29.46
N LEU A 320 -17.66 16.72 29.31
CA LEU A 320 -17.97 15.54 30.11
C LEU A 320 -17.42 15.63 31.55
N GLN A 321 -16.33 16.35 31.79
CA GLN A 321 -15.77 16.55 33.13
C GLN A 321 -16.47 17.65 33.95
N GLN A 322 -17.04 18.68 33.31
CA GLN A 322 -17.68 19.79 34.04
C GLN A 322 -19.00 19.40 34.71
N ASP A 323 -19.63 18.30 34.29
CA ASP A 323 -20.92 17.85 34.84
C ASP A 323 -20.91 16.32 35.12
N PRO A 324 -20.12 15.83 36.10
CA PRO A 324 -19.95 14.40 36.35
C PRO A 324 -21.18 13.71 36.96
N GLY A 325 -22.24 14.48 37.27
CA GLY A 325 -23.49 14.02 37.87
C GLY A 325 -24.72 14.18 36.99
N ARG A 326 -24.76 15.17 36.06
CA ARG A 326 -25.72 15.12 34.94
C ARG A 326 -25.10 14.30 33.84
N ARG A 327 -25.70 13.16 33.50
CA ARG A 327 -25.47 12.62 32.15
C ARG A 327 -25.83 13.75 31.18
N ALA A 328 -24.99 14.10 30.20
CA ALA A 328 -25.34 15.11 29.19
C ALA A 328 -26.69 14.79 28.50
N SER A 329 -27.03 13.49 28.47
CA SER A 329 -28.38 12.94 28.36
C SER A 329 -29.44 13.69 29.20
N GLU A 330 -29.42 13.59 30.53
CA GLU A 330 -30.43 14.09 31.48
C GLU A 330 -30.60 15.64 31.48
N ALA A 331 -29.67 16.39 30.89
CA ALA A 331 -29.77 17.84 30.74
C ALA A 331 -30.68 18.29 29.57
N LEU A 332 -30.89 17.43 28.58
CA LEU A 332 -31.74 17.65 27.40
C LEU A 332 -33.01 16.79 27.53
N SER A 333 -34.17 17.34 27.13
CA SER A 333 -35.39 16.54 27.01
C SER A 333 -35.22 15.47 25.93
N GLU A 334 -36.01 14.39 25.97
CA GLU A 334 -35.92 13.32 24.97
C GLU A 334 -36.06 13.87 23.54
N GLY A 335 -37.03 14.75 23.29
CA GLY A 335 -37.18 15.42 22.00
C GLY A 335 -35.95 16.23 21.56
N GLN A 336 -35.28 16.93 22.48
CA GLN A 336 -34.04 17.66 22.15
C GLN A 336 -32.87 16.71 21.81
N ARG A 337 -32.84 15.50 22.39
CA ARG A 337 -31.84 14.49 22.00
C ARG A 337 -32.18 13.86 20.65
N GLU A 338 -33.44 13.56 20.40
CA GLU A 338 -33.91 13.05 19.12
C GLU A 338 -33.65 14.05 17.99
N ASP A 339 -33.94 15.34 18.20
CA ASP A 339 -33.62 16.43 17.28
C ASP A 339 -32.10 16.53 17.02
N LEU A 340 -31.28 16.51 18.08
CA LEU A 340 -29.82 16.55 17.95
C LEU A 340 -29.27 15.32 17.22
N GLN A 341 -29.76 14.12 17.55
CA GLN A 341 -29.36 12.87 16.91
C GLN A 341 -29.80 12.83 15.43
N ALA A 342 -31.00 13.32 15.12
CA ALA A 342 -31.48 13.48 13.75
C ALA A 342 -30.65 14.52 12.98
N ALA A 343 -30.23 15.62 13.61
CA ALA A 343 -29.36 16.63 13.01
C ALA A 343 -27.95 16.08 12.74
N VAL A 344 -27.35 15.36 13.70
CA VAL A 344 -26.06 14.68 13.53
C VAL A 344 -26.12 13.63 12.43
N GLU A 345 -27.15 12.78 12.39
CA GLU A 345 -27.32 11.82 11.31
C GLU A 345 -27.65 12.48 9.96
N LYS A 346 -28.25 13.68 9.95
CA LYS A 346 -28.43 14.48 8.72
C LYS A 346 -27.09 15.01 8.21
N VAL A 347 -26.24 15.56 9.09
CA VAL A 347 -24.88 16.01 8.75
C VAL A 347 -24.00 14.84 8.31
N ARG A 348 -24.04 13.70 9.02
CA ARG A 348 -23.31 12.47 8.66
C ARG A 348 -23.70 11.97 7.27
N ARG A 349 -25.00 11.92 6.96
CA ARG A 349 -25.50 11.54 5.62
C ARG A 349 -25.13 12.57 4.55
N GLN A 350 -25.04 13.86 4.88
CA GLN A 350 -24.58 14.91 3.97
C GLN A 350 -23.09 14.73 3.63
N ILE A 351 -22.23 14.56 4.63
CA ILE A 351 -20.78 14.34 4.47
C ILE A 351 -20.52 13.06 3.65
N LEU A 352 -21.22 11.97 3.96
CA LEU A 352 -21.11 10.72 3.20
C LEU A 352 -21.55 10.84 1.73
N ARG A 353 -22.55 11.69 1.42
CA ARG A 353 -22.90 12.00 0.02
C ARG A 353 -21.82 12.83 -0.65
N GLN A 354 -21.39 13.92 -0.03
CA GLN A 354 -20.39 14.84 -0.59
C GLN A 354 -19.03 14.15 -0.83
N SER A 355 -18.59 13.27 0.08
CA SER A 355 -17.41 12.43 -0.13
C SER A 355 -17.57 11.55 -1.38
N ARG A 356 -18.67 10.80 -1.49
CA ARG A 356 -18.91 9.93 -2.66
C ARG A 356 -19.04 10.70 -3.96
N GLU A 357 -19.64 11.89 -3.93
CA GLU A 357 -19.75 12.78 -5.09
C GLU A 357 -18.36 13.26 -5.53
N PHE A 358 -17.51 13.68 -4.60
CA PHE A 358 -16.12 14.07 -4.86
C PHE A 358 -15.27 12.90 -5.37
N ASP A 359 -15.33 11.74 -4.72
CA ASP A 359 -14.65 10.51 -5.16
C ASP A 359 -15.07 10.11 -6.58
N SER A 360 -16.37 10.24 -6.91
CA SER A 360 -16.89 9.98 -8.26
C SER A 360 -16.38 10.98 -9.31
N GLN A 361 -16.05 12.21 -8.89
CA GLN A 361 -15.51 13.24 -9.76
C GLN A 361 -14.03 13.00 -10.04
N VAL A 362 -13.23 12.76 -9.00
CA VAL A 362 -11.82 12.39 -9.13
C VAL A 362 -11.67 11.13 -9.99
N LEU A 363 -12.56 10.15 -9.83
CA LEU A 363 -12.55 8.94 -10.67
C LEU A 363 -12.85 9.24 -12.15
N ARG A 364 -13.82 10.12 -12.45
CA ARG A 364 -14.13 10.55 -13.83
C ARG A 364 -12.95 11.28 -14.47
N GLU A 365 -12.40 12.29 -13.79
CA GLU A 365 -11.26 13.08 -14.28
C GLU A 365 -10.04 12.18 -14.55
N ARG A 366 -9.74 11.22 -13.68
CA ARG A 366 -8.68 10.23 -13.90
C ARG A 366 -8.98 9.27 -15.05
N MET A 367 -10.24 8.88 -15.24
CA MET A 367 -10.66 8.00 -16.35
C MET A 367 -10.54 8.71 -17.70
N GLU A 368 -10.88 9.99 -17.78
CA GLU A 368 -10.69 10.81 -18.98
C GLU A 368 -9.20 10.98 -19.32
N LEU A 369 -8.34 11.29 -18.34
CA LEU A 369 -6.89 11.38 -18.53
C LEU A 369 -6.29 10.03 -19.01
N LEU A 370 -6.72 8.92 -18.42
CA LEU A 370 -6.32 7.58 -18.83
C LEU A 370 -6.74 7.28 -20.28
N GLN A 371 -7.98 7.64 -20.65
CA GLN A 371 -8.49 7.45 -22.00
C GLN A 371 -7.73 8.29 -23.04
N GLN A 372 -7.36 9.53 -22.70
CA GLN A 372 -6.51 10.38 -23.54
C GLN A 372 -5.11 9.77 -23.72
N ALA A 373 -4.48 9.28 -22.64
CA ALA A 373 -3.19 8.60 -22.72
C ALA A 373 -3.25 7.33 -23.58
N GLN A 374 -4.28 6.49 -23.40
CA GLN A 374 -4.51 5.29 -24.22
C GLN A 374 -4.81 5.59 -25.69
N GLN A 375 -5.44 6.73 -26.00
CA GLN A 375 -5.61 7.20 -27.37
C GLN A 375 -4.25 7.60 -27.96
N ARG A 376 -3.43 8.34 -27.22
CA ARG A 376 -2.10 8.77 -27.67
C ARG A 376 -1.13 7.61 -27.87
N ILE A 377 -1.18 6.57 -27.03
CA ILE A 377 -0.41 5.34 -27.23
C ILE A 377 -0.76 4.70 -28.57
N ARG A 378 -2.05 4.51 -28.88
CA ARG A 378 -2.50 3.94 -30.17
C ARG A 378 -2.07 4.77 -31.39
N GLU A 379 -2.05 6.09 -31.29
CA GLU A 379 -1.51 6.96 -32.35
C GLU A 379 0.01 6.75 -32.56
N LEU A 380 0.77 6.60 -31.48
CA LEU A 380 2.21 6.37 -31.52
C LEU A 380 2.54 4.96 -32.04
N GLU A 381 1.80 3.94 -31.63
CA GLU A 381 1.87 2.57 -32.17
C GLU A 381 1.61 2.56 -33.69
N GLY A 382 0.58 3.28 -34.15
CA GLY A 382 0.30 3.43 -35.58
C GLY A 382 1.46 4.07 -36.37
N LYS A 383 2.09 5.12 -35.80
CA LYS A 383 3.28 5.76 -36.40
C LYS A 383 4.49 4.83 -36.43
N LEU A 384 4.73 4.10 -35.33
CA LEU A 384 5.80 3.11 -35.24
C LEU A 384 5.64 2.01 -36.30
N GLU A 385 4.41 1.55 -36.53
CA GLU A 385 4.13 0.49 -37.51
C GLU A 385 4.30 0.98 -38.97
N VAL A 386 4.03 2.25 -39.25
CA VAL A 386 4.40 2.88 -40.54
C VAL A 386 5.92 2.97 -40.69
N GLN A 387 6.65 3.39 -39.65
CA GLN A 387 8.12 3.45 -39.70
C GLN A 387 8.76 2.07 -39.91
N LYS A 388 8.27 1.02 -39.24
CA LYS A 388 8.72 -0.37 -39.45
C LYS A 388 8.52 -0.85 -40.89
N LYS A 389 7.41 -0.48 -41.54
CA LYS A 389 7.17 -0.81 -42.96
C LYS A 389 8.16 -0.12 -43.88
N HIS A 390 8.39 1.18 -43.68
CA HIS A 390 9.42 1.91 -44.44
C HIS A 390 10.83 1.37 -44.22
N LEU A 391 11.17 0.91 -43.01
CA LEU A 391 12.45 0.26 -42.73
C LEU A 391 12.60 -1.03 -43.56
N LYS A 392 11.59 -1.92 -43.54
CA LYS A 392 11.58 -3.15 -44.35
C LYS A 392 11.68 -2.87 -45.84
N GLU A 393 10.95 -1.89 -46.36
CA GLU A 393 11.08 -1.47 -47.77
C GLU A 393 12.50 -0.98 -48.10
N LEU A 394 13.20 -0.35 -47.15
CA LEU A 394 14.59 0.07 -47.32
C LEU A 394 15.55 -1.12 -47.30
N GLU A 395 15.35 -2.06 -46.37
CA GLU A 395 16.10 -3.31 -46.26
C GLU A 395 15.96 -4.16 -47.54
N GLU A 396 14.75 -4.32 -48.07
CA GLU A 396 14.48 -5.02 -49.32
C GLU A 396 15.17 -4.36 -50.52
N LYS A 397 15.13 -3.02 -50.62
CA LYS A 397 15.84 -2.26 -51.66
C LYS A 397 17.36 -2.39 -51.53
N PHE A 398 17.89 -2.38 -50.30
CA PHE A 398 19.32 -2.56 -50.04
C PHE A 398 19.78 -3.98 -50.39
N LEU A 399 19.03 -5.01 -50.00
CA LEU A 399 19.29 -6.41 -50.37
C LEU A 399 19.23 -6.61 -51.88
N PHE A 400 18.26 -5.99 -52.57
CA PHE A 400 18.19 -6.02 -54.03
C PHE A 400 19.42 -5.40 -54.70
N LEU A 401 19.84 -4.21 -54.26
CA LEU A 401 21.07 -3.56 -54.75
C LEU A 401 22.31 -4.41 -54.45
N PHE A 402 22.43 -4.96 -53.25
CA PHE A 402 23.55 -5.82 -52.85
C PHE A 402 23.64 -7.08 -53.74
N LEU A 403 22.51 -7.74 -53.99
CA LEU A 403 22.41 -8.87 -54.92
C LEU A 403 22.78 -8.47 -56.36
N PHE A 404 22.26 -7.34 -56.84
CA PHE A 404 22.55 -6.83 -58.18
C PHE A 404 24.04 -6.54 -58.38
N PHE A 405 24.68 -5.82 -57.46
CA PHE A 405 26.11 -5.53 -57.53
C PHE A 405 26.99 -6.78 -57.34
N SER A 406 26.59 -7.71 -56.46
CA SER A 406 27.28 -8.99 -56.30
C SER A 406 27.23 -9.83 -57.59
N LEU A 407 26.07 -9.90 -58.24
CA LEU A 407 25.92 -10.60 -59.50
C LEU A 407 26.72 -9.92 -60.62
N ALA A 408 26.68 -8.58 -60.69
CA ALA A 408 27.47 -7.81 -61.66
C ALA A 408 28.98 -8.00 -61.48
N PHE A 409 29.46 -8.11 -60.23
CA PHE A 409 30.87 -8.39 -59.93
C PHE A 409 31.29 -9.82 -60.34
N ILE A 410 30.43 -10.82 -60.13
CA ILE A 410 30.68 -12.21 -60.54
C ILE A 410 30.65 -12.37 -62.07
N LEU A 411 29.83 -11.58 -62.76
CA LEU A 411 29.67 -11.60 -64.23
C LEU A 411 30.63 -10.66 -64.97
N TRP A 412 31.51 -9.93 -64.26
CA TRP A 412 32.50 -9.06 -64.88
C TRP A 412 33.73 -9.87 -65.33
N PRO A 413 34.06 -9.89 -66.64
CA PRO A 413 35.13 -10.73 -67.20
C PRO A 413 36.55 -10.16 -67.00
#